data_AF-A0A286FCG4-F1
#
_entry.id   AF-A0A286FCG4-F1
#
_cell.length_a   1.000
_cell.length_b   1.000
_cell.length_c   1.000
_cell.angle_alpha   90.00
_cell.angle_beta   90.00
_cell.angle_gamma   90.00
#
_symmetry.space_group_name_H-M   'P 1'
#
loop_
_entity.id
_entity.type
_entity.pdbx_description
1 polymer ?
#
loop_
_entity_poly.entity_id
_entity_poly.type
_entity_poly.pdbx_seq_one_letter_code
_entity_poly.pdbx_strand_id
1 'polypeptide(L)'
;MRQSVIFLLITGALTCAGTVLFGQSKSTPVSFPTYNQIKPAGGEIMDYVPSPGSGKIEYIKQKMVFNLFDYPAGTVTYIINGKPATNEKAAKEVVSKKGNYVTKVAINEPTEDGMITIYIDFTTDK
;
A
#
# COMPACT_ATOMS: atom_id res chain seq x y z
N MET A 1 51.81 57.02 -44.19
CA MET A 1 50.92 55.84 -43.99
C MET A 1 51.49 54.89 -42.93
N ARG A 2 51.65 55.32 -41.67
CA ARG A 2 52.21 54.45 -40.60
C ARG A 2 51.70 54.73 -39.17
N GLN A 3 50.66 55.54 -39.00
CA GLN A 3 50.08 55.86 -37.68
C GLN A 3 48.64 55.39 -37.49
N SER A 4 47.96 54.92 -38.53
CA SER A 4 46.53 54.55 -38.46
C SER A 4 46.28 53.09 -38.05
N VAL A 5 47.31 52.26 -37.95
CA VAL A 5 47.16 50.81 -37.62
C VAL A 5 47.21 50.55 -36.11
N ILE A 6 47.85 51.44 -35.34
CA ILE A 6 48.05 51.25 -33.88
C ILE A 6 46.76 51.57 -33.11
N PHE A 7 45.92 52.49 -33.60
CA PHE A 7 44.67 52.85 -32.93
C PHE A 7 43.59 51.76 -33.03
N LEU A 8 43.64 50.89 -34.05
CA LEU A 8 42.62 49.86 -34.26
C LEU A 8 42.81 48.63 -33.34
N LEU A 9 44.03 48.42 -32.82
CA LEU A 9 44.35 47.30 -31.92
C LEU A 9 44.02 47.59 -30.45
N ILE A 10 43.87 48.86 -30.05
CA ILE A 10 43.56 49.22 -28.66
C ILE A 10 42.05 49.18 -28.40
N THR A 11 41.21 49.46 -29.39
CA THR A 11 39.75 49.40 -29.27
C THR A 11 39.17 47.98 -29.30
N GLY A 12 39.90 46.98 -29.83
CA GLY A 12 39.43 45.59 -29.87
C GLY A 12 39.60 44.81 -28.56
N ALA A 13 40.42 45.30 -27.63
CA ALA A 13 40.70 44.62 -26.37
C ALA A 13 39.73 44.98 -25.24
N LEU A 14 38.90 46.02 -25.40
CA LEU A 14 38.05 46.55 -24.33
C LEU A 14 36.60 46.02 -24.37
N THR A 15 36.21 45.27 -25.40
CA THR A 15 34.82 44.77 -25.54
C THR A 15 34.59 43.36 -24.97
N CYS A 16 35.60 42.72 -24.37
CA CYS A 16 35.47 41.38 -23.80
C CYS A 16 35.16 41.34 -22.29
N ALA A 17 35.02 42.50 -21.64
CA ALA A 17 34.76 42.59 -20.21
C ALA A 17 33.37 43.18 -19.95
N GLY A 18 32.36 42.33 -19.76
CA GLY A 18 31.18 42.78 -19.02
C GLY A 18 29.81 42.30 -19.47
N THR A 19 29.63 41.02 -19.80
CA THR A 19 28.30 40.39 -19.64
C THR A 19 28.42 39.15 -18.76
N VAL A 20 28.55 39.37 -17.45
CA VAL A 20 28.23 38.35 -16.46
C VAL A 20 26.72 38.24 -16.38
N LEU A 21 26.17 37.21 -17.03
CA LEU A 21 24.78 36.79 -16.83
C LEU A 21 24.67 36.20 -15.42
N PHE A 22 24.16 36.99 -14.47
CA PHE A 22 23.78 36.48 -13.16
C PHE A 22 22.48 35.69 -13.29
N GLY A 23 22.60 34.37 -13.49
CA GLY A 23 21.50 33.44 -13.25
C GLY A 23 21.23 33.38 -11.76
N GLN A 24 20.32 34.22 -11.24
CA GLN A 24 19.79 34.00 -9.90
C GLN A 24 19.05 32.66 -9.90
N SER A 25 19.66 31.65 -9.28
CA SER A 25 18.94 30.46 -8.86
C SER A 25 17.83 30.93 -7.92
N LYS A 26 16.58 30.95 -8.40
CA LYS A 26 15.45 31.16 -7.52
C LYS A 26 15.53 30.05 -6.50
N SER A 27 15.73 30.42 -5.23
CA SER A 27 15.48 29.53 -4.11
C SER A 27 13.98 29.26 -4.10
N THR A 28 13.52 28.32 -4.92
CA THR A 28 12.25 27.65 -4.67
C THR A 28 12.48 26.86 -3.40
N PRO A 29 11.84 27.21 -2.27
CA PRO A 29 11.90 26.37 -1.10
C PRO A 29 11.37 25.00 -1.54
N VAL A 30 12.23 23.99 -1.47
CA VAL A 30 11.82 22.60 -1.62
C VAL A 30 11.02 22.30 -0.37
N SER A 31 9.76 22.73 -0.36
CA SER A 31 8.84 22.40 0.71
C SER A 31 8.57 20.91 0.58
N PHE A 32 9.01 20.15 1.58
CA PHE A 32 8.60 18.77 1.68
C PHE A 32 7.07 18.71 1.64
N PRO A 33 6.48 17.77 0.88
CA PRO A 33 5.05 17.61 0.85
C PRO A 33 4.51 17.40 2.27
N THR A 34 3.42 18.07 2.59
CA THR A 34 2.70 17.84 3.85
C THR A 34 2.09 16.44 3.84
N TYR A 35 1.86 15.86 5.02
CA TYR A 35 1.20 14.57 5.15
C TYR A 35 -0.14 14.52 4.39
N ASN A 36 -0.90 15.61 4.34
CA ASN A 36 -2.16 15.68 3.59
C ASN A 36 -1.98 15.56 2.05
N GLN A 37 -0.80 15.86 1.52
CA GLN A 37 -0.47 15.74 0.09
C GLN A 37 0.04 14.34 -0.29
N ILE A 38 0.56 13.57 0.68
CA ILE A 38 1.11 12.22 0.44
C ILE A 38 0.27 11.11 1.07
N LYS A 39 -0.71 11.44 1.91
CA LYS A 39 -1.56 10.42 2.50
C LYS A 39 -2.40 9.76 1.39
N PRO A 40 -2.49 8.43 1.39
CA PRO A 40 -3.39 7.71 0.50
C PRO A 40 -4.83 8.19 0.70
N ALA A 41 -5.66 8.15 -0.34
CA ALA A 41 -7.09 8.36 -0.17
C ALA A 41 -7.63 7.29 0.81
N GLY A 42 -8.60 7.66 1.65
CA GLY A 42 -9.14 6.74 2.67
C GLY A 42 -9.60 5.42 2.03
N GLY A 43 -8.92 4.31 2.35
CA GLY A 43 -9.20 2.98 1.83
C GLY A 43 -8.05 2.27 1.10
N GLU A 44 -6.92 2.94 0.84
CA GLU A 44 -5.78 2.33 0.15
C GLU A 44 -4.82 1.64 1.13
N ILE A 45 -4.91 0.31 1.25
CA ILE A 45 -3.82 -0.54 1.73
C ILE A 45 -2.97 -0.89 0.51
N MET A 46 -1.89 -0.15 0.29
CA MET A 46 -0.94 -0.39 -0.81
C MET A 46 0.08 -1.45 -0.35
N ASP A 47 -0.19 -2.73 -0.58
CA ASP A 47 0.86 -3.75 -0.48
C ASP A 47 1.61 -3.80 -1.83
N TYR A 48 2.81 -3.23 -1.86
CA TYR A 48 3.61 -3.12 -3.07
C TYR A 48 4.29 -4.47 -3.36
N VAL A 49 3.73 -5.24 -4.31
CA VAL A 49 4.41 -6.40 -4.88
C VAL A 49 4.68 -6.11 -6.35
N PRO A 50 5.95 -5.83 -6.75
CA PRO A 50 6.26 -5.61 -8.15
C PRO A 50 6.06 -6.92 -8.92
N SER A 51 5.14 -6.91 -9.90
CA SER A 51 5.00 -8.01 -10.85
C SER A 51 6.27 -8.10 -11.70
N PRO A 52 6.97 -9.25 -11.75
CA PRO A 52 8.20 -9.37 -12.52
C PRO A 52 7.88 -9.32 -14.02
N GLY A 53 8.19 -8.20 -14.66
CA GLY A 53 8.33 -8.13 -16.11
C GLY A 53 7.23 -7.40 -16.89
N SER A 54 6.19 -6.85 -16.27
CA SER A 54 5.25 -5.98 -16.97
C SER A 54 5.14 -4.65 -16.25
N GLY A 55 5.60 -3.57 -16.88
CA GLY A 55 5.48 -2.19 -16.38
C GLY A 55 4.03 -1.68 -16.38
N LYS A 56 3.07 -2.56 -16.11
CA LYS A 56 1.65 -2.27 -15.98
C LYS A 56 1.23 -2.57 -14.55
N ILE A 57 0.48 -1.63 -13.96
CA ILE A 57 -0.15 -1.82 -12.66
C ILE A 57 -1.30 -2.81 -12.88
N GLU A 58 -1.01 -4.10 -12.74
CA GLU A 58 -2.05 -5.12 -12.64
C GLU A 58 -2.46 -5.25 -11.19
N TYR A 59 -3.70 -4.89 -10.89
CA TYR A 59 -4.33 -5.17 -9.62
C TYR A 59 -4.52 -6.68 -9.52
N ILE A 60 -3.60 -7.37 -8.85
CA ILE A 60 -3.80 -8.77 -8.49
C ILE A 60 -4.87 -8.79 -7.41
N LYS A 61 -6.14 -8.96 -7.82
CA LYS A 61 -7.21 -9.40 -6.91
C LYS A 61 -6.92 -10.85 -6.53
N GLN A 62 -5.96 -11.06 -5.63
CA GLN A 62 -5.79 -12.34 -5.00
C GLN A 62 -7.06 -12.61 -4.20
N LYS A 63 -7.87 -13.55 -4.70
CA LYS A 63 -8.94 -14.15 -3.91
C LYS A 63 -8.24 -14.93 -2.80
N MET A 64 -7.95 -14.28 -1.68
CA MET A 64 -7.46 -14.95 -0.49
C MET A 64 -8.56 -15.91 -0.03
N VAL A 65 -8.34 -17.20 -0.28
CA VAL A 65 -9.20 -18.26 0.26
C VAL A 65 -8.69 -18.50 1.68
N PHE A 66 -9.34 -17.86 2.65
CA PHE A 66 -9.07 -18.13 4.05
C PHE A 66 -9.73 -19.46 4.44
N ASN A 67 -8.91 -20.47 4.70
CA ASN A 67 -9.38 -21.73 5.25
C ASN A 67 -9.61 -21.56 6.76
N LEU A 68 -10.87 -21.38 7.15
CA LEU A 68 -11.26 -21.13 8.54
C LEU A 68 -10.94 -22.28 9.48
N PHE A 69 -10.70 -23.49 8.96
CA PHE A 69 -10.50 -24.71 9.74
C PHE A 69 -9.07 -25.26 9.69
N ASP A 70 -8.13 -24.62 8.98
CA ASP A 70 -6.75 -25.14 8.83
C ASP A 70 -5.79 -24.61 9.92
N TYR A 71 -6.33 -24.07 11.02
CA TYR A 71 -5.51 -23.60 12.13
C TYR A 71 -4.98 -24.78 12.96
N PRO A 72 -3.80 -24.64 13.60
CA PRO A 72 -3.28 -25.67 14.47
C PRO A 72 -4.27 -26.03 15.60
N ALA A 73 -4.36 -27.32 15.91
CA ALA A 73 -5.27 -27.81 16.94
C ALA A 73 -5.01 -27.12 18.29
N GLY A 74 -6.07 -26.67 18.95
CA GLY A 74 -5.98 -25.99 20.24
C GLY A 74 -5.55 -24.52 20.17
N THR A 75 -5.48 -23.90 18.99
CA THR A 75 -5.18 -22.46 18.85
C THR A 75 -6.41 -21.59 18.57
N VAL A 76 -7.54 -22.23 18.24
CA VAL A 76 -8.77 -21.54 17.83
C VAL A 76 -9.97 -22.02 18.64
N THR A 77 -10.77 -21.06 19.07
CA THR A 77 -12.12 -21.29 19.58
C THR A 77 -13.13 -20.90 18.51
N TYR A 78 -13.99 -21.85 18.14
CA TYR A 78 -15.05 -21.63 17.16
C TYR A 78 -16.37 -21.32 17.86
N ILE A 79 -17.04 -20.26 17.43
CA ILE A 79 -18.36 -19.87 17.90
C ILE A 79 -19.32 -19.92 16.71
N ILE A 80 -20.27 -20.84 16.77
CA ILE A 80 -21.18 -21.18 15.67
C ILE A 80 -22.59 -20.75 16.05
N ASN A 81 -23.19 -19.80 15.34
CA ASN A 81 -24.48 -19.17 15.68
C ASN A 81 -24.55 -18.77 17.17
N GLY A 82 -23.48 -18.12 17.66
CA GLY A 82 -23.36 -17.68 19.05
C GLY A 82 -23.06 -18.79 20.08
N LYS A 83 -22.89 -20.05 19.67
CA LYS A 83 -22.58 -21.16 20.58
C LYS A 83 -21.15 -21.68 20.39
N PRO A 84 -20.36 -21.86 21.47
CA PRO A 84 -19.02 -22.44 21.33
C PRO A 84 -19.11 -23.88 20.83
N ALA A 85 -18.30 -24.20 19.82
CA ALA A 85 -18.12 -25.57 19.36
C ALA A 85 -17.10 -26.29 20.25
N THR A 86 -17.27 -27.60 20.41
CA THR A 86 -16.39 -28.45 21.22
C THR A 86 -15.02 -28.65 20.59
N ASN A 87 -14.95 -28.73 19.27
CA ASN A 87 -13.71 -28.86 18.50
C ASN A 87 -13.91 -28.38 17.06
N GLU A 88 -12.80 -28.22 16.34
CA GLU A 88 -12.77 -27.84 14.93
C GLU A 88 -13.62 -28.76 14.05
N LYS A 89 -13.55 -30.08 14.26
CA LYS A 89 -14.29 -31.07 13.48
C LYS A 89 -15.80 -30.86 13.59
N ALA A 90 -16.30 -30.66 14.81
CA ALA A 90 -17.71 -30.40 15.07
C ALA A 90 -18.17 -29.07 14.45
N ALA A 91 -17.34 -28.02 14.56
CA ALA A 91 -17.61 -26.74 13.91
C ALA A 91 -17.72 -26.89 12.39
N LYS A 92 -16.76 -27.58 11.77
CA LYS A 92 -16.73 -27.85 10.33
C LYS A 92 -17.93 -28.65 9.87
N GLU A 93 -18.32 -29.69 10.60
CA GLU A 93 -19.46 -30.53 10.26
C GLU A 93 -20.78 -29.76 10.29
N VAL A 94 -20.99 -28.92 11.31
CA VAL A 94 -22.19 -28.08 11.41
C VAL A 94 -22.24 -27.05 10.28
N VAL A 95 -21.14 -26.34 10.03
CA VAL A 95 -21.10 -25.28 9.00
C VAL A 95 -21.21 -25.86 7.59
N SER A 96 -20.60 -27.03 7.33
CA SER A 96 -20.61 -27.68 6.02
C SER A 96 -21.89 -28.45 5.72
N LYS A 97 -22.82 -28.52 6.67
CA LYS A 97 -24.07 -29.25 6.49
C LYS A 97 -24.88 -28.63 5.34
N LYS A 98 -25.31 -29.49 4.42
CA LYS A 98 -26.13 -29.06 3.28
C LYS A 98 -27.40 -28.33 3.76
N GLY A 99 -27.65 -27.17 3.19
CA GLY A 99 -28.76 -26.29 3.56
C GLY A 99 -28.36 -25.14 4.47
N ASN A 100 -27.16 -25.17 5.07
CA ASN A 100 -26.63 -24.04 5.80
C ASN A 100 -25.91 -23.08 4.83
N TYR A 101 -26.26 -21.81 4.91
CA TYR A 101 -25.64 -20.72 4.17
C TYR A 101 -24.95 -19.79 5.17
N VAL A 102 -23.62 -19.70 5.08
CA VAL A 102 -22.84 -18.80 5.94
C VAL A 102 -23.22 -17.35 5.62
N THR A 103 -23.72 -16.64 6.63
CA THR A 103 -24.14 -15.24 6.53
C THR A 103 -23.06 -14.30 7.02
N LYS A 104 -22.28 -14.72 8.02
CA LYS A 104 -21.23 -13.88 8.63
C LYS A 104 -20.07 -14.75 9.11
N VAL A 105 -18.87 -14.22 8.88
CA VAL A 105 -17.63 -14.71 9.49
C VAL A 105 -16.93 -13.53 10.12
N ALA A 106 -16.50 -13.67 11.38
CA ALA A 106 -15.65 -12.70 12.05
C ALA A 106 -14.49 -13.42 12.74
N ILE A 107 -13.28 -12.91 12.55
CA ILE A 107 -12.07 -13.44 13.18
C ILE A 107 -11.57 -12.34 14.11
N ASN A 108 -11.52 -12.63 15.41
CA ASN A 108 -10.99 -11.70 16.39
C ASN A 108 -9.48 -11.77 16.45
N GLU A 109 -8.87 -10.72 16.98
CA GLU A 109 -7.46 -10.72 17.35
C GLU A 109 -7.16 -11.85 18.35
N PRO A 110 -5.93 -12.41 18.32
CA PRO A 110 -5.50 -13.37 19.32
C PRO A 110 -5.61 -12.80 20.74
N THR A 111 -6.03 -13.61 21.70
CA THR A 111 -5.99 -13.27 23.12
C THR A 111 -4.54 -13.18 23.64
N GLU A 112 -4.36 -12.77 24.90
CA GLU A 112 -3.05 -12.77 25.57
C GLU A 112 -2.38 -14.15 25.57
N ASP A 113 -3.18 -15.22 25.56
CA ASP A 113 -2.72 -16.61 25.46
C ASP A 113 -2.44 -17.07 24.02
N GLY A 114 -2.60 -16.19 23.03
CA GLY A 114 -2.42 -16.49 21.61
C GLY A 114 -3.59 -17.22 20.95
N MET A 115 -4.74 -17.31 21.63
CA MET A 115 -5.93 -18.01 21.12
C MET A 115 -6.76 -17.11 20.21
N ILE A 116 -7.15 -17.61 19.04
CA ILE A 116 -7.99 -16.88 18.09
C ILE A 116 -9.46 -17.30 18.30
N THR A 117 -10.38 -16.35 18.20
CA THR A 117 -11.82 -16.67 18.18
C THR A 117 -12.39 -16.43 16.80
N ILE A 118 -13.02 -17.47 16.23
CA ILE A 118 -13.69 -17.40 14.93
C ILE A 118 -15.19 -17.56 15.15
N TYR A 119 -15.94 -16.53 14.76
CA TYR A 119 -17.39 -16.52 14.75
C TYR A 119 -17.88 -16.88 13.36
N ILE A 120 -18.81 -17.83 13.28
CA ILE A 120 -19.46 -18.24 12.04
C ILE A 120 -20.95 -18.28 12.29
N ASP A 121 -21.69 -17.38 11.64
CA ASP A 121 -23.13 -17.42 11.61
C ASP A 121 -23.62 -17.97 10.27
N PHE A 122 -24.65 -18.79 10.32
CA PHE A 122 -25.31 -19.33 9.14
C PHE A 122 -26.84 -19.35 9.31
N THR A 123 -27.52 -19.30 8.18
CA THR A 123 -28.97 -19.45 8.06
C THR A 123 -29.30 -20.71 7.26
N THR A 124 -30.49 -21.25 7.45
CA THR A 124 -31.05 -22.30 6.58
C THR A 124 -31.93 -21.74 5.46
N ASP A 125 -32.29 -20.47 5.59
CA ASP A 125 -33.19 -19.78 4.69
C ASP A 125 -32.38 -19.04 3.62
N LYS A 126 -32.69 -19.29 2.35
CA LYS A 126 -31.93 -18.78 1.20
C LYS A 126 -32.40 -17.40 0.76
#